data_AF-A0A0D2M157-F1
#
_entry.id   AF-A0A0D2M157-F1
#
_cell.length_a   1.000
_cell.length_b   1.000
_cell.length_c   1.000
_cell.angle_alpha   90.00
_cell.angle_beta   90.00
_cell.angle_gamma   90.00
#
_symmetry.space_group_name_H-M   'P 1'
#
loop_
_entity.id
_entity.type
_entity.pdbx_description
1 polymer ?
#
loop_
_entity_poly.entity_id
_entity_poly.type
_entity_poly.pdbx_seq_one_letter_code
_entity_poly.pdbx_strand_id
1 'polypeptide(L)'
;MLDKILSGAYLRFVQLYADAPRMSPYLMDALLDRVRARALRTLAFAYSPLPLPLDWAAAQLGFDGAAEAAAWLRSRGAAVDEGRGQLLTRESRLVG
;
A
#
# COMPACT_ATOMS: atom_id res chain seq x y z
N MET A 1 -5.09 -18.30 -17.81
CA MET A 1 -3.89 -19.13 -17.51
C MET A 1 -2.69 -18.20 -17.29
N LEU A 2 -2.72 -17.34 -16.25
CA LEU A 2 -1.64 -16.41 -15.91
C LEU A 2 -1.43 -16.27 -14.37
N ASP A 3 -1.92 -17.22 -13.56
CA ASP A 3 -1.80 -17.16 -12.09
C ASP A 3 -0.78 -18.14 -11.49
N LYS A 4 -0.04 -18.91 -12.31
CA LYS A 4 0.86 -19.97 -11.82
C LYS A 4 2.36 -19.67 -11.85
N ILE A 5 2.79 -18.51 -12.37
CA ILE A 5 4.22 -18.22 -12.54
C ILE A 5 4.82 -17.48 -11.32
N LEU A 6 3.99 -16.86 -10.46
CA LEU A 6 4.50 -16.00 -9.38
C LEU A 6 5.05 -16.76 -8.15
N SER A 7 4.60 -17.98 -7.86
CA SER A 7 4.98 -18.64 -6.60
C SER A 7 6.34 -19.34 -6.64
N GLY A 8 6.77 -19.85 -7.80
CA GLY A 8 8.05 -20.58 -7.94
C GLY A 8 9.27 -19.69 -8.22
N ALA A 9 9.05 -18.53 -8.83
CA ALA A 9 10.13 -17.58 -9.13
C ALA A 9 10.47 -16.67 -7.94
N TYR A 10 9.51 -16.39 -7.06
CA TYR A 10 9.68 -15.52 -5.89
C TYR A 10 10.72 -16.06 -4.90
N LEU A 11 10.65 -17.34 -4.53
CA LEU A 11 11.59 -17.92 -3.56
C LEU A 11 13.04 -17.91 -4.07
N ARG A 12 13.24 -18.19 -5.38
CA ARG A 12 14.54 -18.09 -6.03
C ARG A 12 15.03 -16.64 -6.14
N PHE A 13 14.14 -15.67 -6.27
CA PHE A 13 14.48 -14.25 -6.23
C PHE A 13 14.96 -13.81 -4.85
N VAL A 14 14.27 -14.25 -3.78
CA VAL A 14 14.66 -13.97 -2.39
C VAL A 14 16.00 -14.60 -2.04
N GLN A 15 16.28 -15.81 -2.52
CA GLN A 15 17.58 -16.47 -2.34
C GLN A 15 18.71 -15.75 -3.08
N LEU A 16 18.49 -15.32 -4.34
CA LEU A 16 19.48 -14.52 -5.08
C LEU A 16 19.73 -13.14 -4.43
N TYR A 17 18.72 -12.61 -3.75
CA TYR A 17 18.73 -11.30 -3.09
C TYR A 17 19.49 -11.30 -1.76
N ALA A 18 19.53 -12.42 -1.04
CA ALA A 18 20.31 -12.57 0.18
C ALA A 18 21.83 -12.42 -0.06
N ASP A 19 22.31 -12.78 -1.25
CA ASP A 19 23.73 -12.75 -1.61
C ASP A 19 24.20 -11.40 -2.21
N ALA A 20 23.30 -10.43 -2.44
CA ALA A 20 23.60 -9.18 -3.13
C ALA A 20 23.26 -7.94 -2.27
N PRO A 21 24.10 -7.56 -1.27
CA PRO A 21 23.78 -6.57 -0.24
C PRO A 21 23.82 -5.10 -0.72
N ARG A 22 23.77 -4.83 -2.03
CA ARG A 22 23.97 -3.48 -2.59
C ARG A 22 23.00 -3.05 -3.70
N MET A 23 21.94 -3.82 -3.97
CA MET A 23 20.88 -3.47 -4.95
C MET A 23 19.44 -3.60 -4.40
N SER A 24 19.27 -3.84 -3.10
CA SER A 24 18.01 -4.25 -2.49
C SER A 24 16.93 -3.19 -2.16
N PRO A 25 17.22 -1.88 -1.94
CA PRO A 25 16.19 -0.94 -1.49
C PRO A 25 15.05 -0.79 -2.50
N TYR A 26 15.39 -0.53 -3.75
CA TYR A 26 14.40 -0.18 -4.78
C TYR A 26 13.45 -1.32 -5.18
N LEU A 27 13.87 -2.58 -5.07
CA LEU A 27 13.01 -3.73 -5.37
C LEU A 27 12.03 -4.01 -4.22
N MET A 28 12.49 -3.90 -2.96
CA MET A 28 11.61 -4.02 -1.80
C MET A 28 10.63 -2.85 -1.75
N ASP A 29 11.07 -1.63 -2.04
CA ASP A 29 10.22 -0.44 -2.08
C ASP A 29 9.14 -0.55 -3.17
N ALA A 30 9.49 -1.05 -4.36
CA ALA A 30 8.53 -1.25 -5.45
C ALA A 30 7.51 -2.37 -5.13
N LEU A 31 7.95 -3.44 -4.45
CA LEU A 31 7.03 -4.49 -3.97
C LEU A 31 6.13 -3.96 -2.86
N LEU A 32 6.69 -3.19 -1.93
CA LEU A 32 5.97 -2.56 -0.83
C LEU A 32 4.92 -1.58 -1.35
N ASP A 33 5.23 -0.77 -2.37
CA ASP A 33 4.28 0.14 -3.01
C ASP A 33 3.09 -0.63 -3.63
N ARG A 34 3.36 -1.74 -4.32
CA ARG A 34 2.30 -2.59 -4.89
C ARG A 34 1.44 -3.24 -3.81
N VAL A 35 2.04 -3.70 -2.71
CA VAL A 35 1.32 -4.26 -1.56
C VAL A 35 0.45 -3.19 -0.91
N ARG A 36 0.98 -1.98 -0.68
CA ARG A 36 0.25 -0.83 -0.14
C ARG A 36 -0.93 -0.44 -1.04
N ALA A 37 -0.76 -0.44 -2.36
CA ALA A 37 -1.84 -0.15 -3.30
C ALA A 37 -2.97 -1.18 -3.24
N ARG A 38 -2.62 -2.47 -3.15
CA ARG A 38 -3.62 -3.52 -2.97
C ARG A 38 -4.34 -3.40 -1.63
N ALA A 39 -3.60 -3.12 -0.56
CA ALA A 39 -4.15 -2.91 0.77
C ALA A 39 -5.11 -1.71 0.79
N LEU A 40 -4.74 -0.57 0.18
CA LEU A 40 -5.61 0.61 0.03
C LEU A 40 -6.94 0.25 -0.62
N ARG A 41 -6.91 -0.45 -1.76
CA ARG A 41 -8.13 -0.89 -2.45
C ARG A 41 -9.01 -1.78 -1.57
N THR A 42 -8.41 -2.70 -0.85
CA THR A 42 -9.13 -3.58 0.08
C THR A 42 -9.76 -2.80 1.22
N LEU A 43 -9.03 -1.88 1.85
CA LEU A 43 -9.55 -1.03 2.93
C LEU A 43 -10.69 -0.12 2.43
N ALA A 44 -10.49 0.56 1.30
CA ALA A 44 -11.48 1.45 0.71
C ALA A 44 -12.77 0.71 0.32
N PHE A 45 -12.67 -0.53 -0.14
CA PHE A 45 -13.83 -1.36 -0.46
C PHE A 45 -14.53 -1.92 0.78
N ALA A 46 -13.77 -2.50 1.72
CA ALA A 46 -14.32 -3.23 2.88
C ALA A 46 -15.00 -2.31 3.90
N TYR A 47 -14.46 -1.11 4.12
CA TYR A 47 -14.97 -0.19 5.14
C TYR A 47 -15.91 0.87 4.59
N SER A 48 -16.26 0.80 3.31
CA SER A 48 -17.14 1.78 2.72
C SER A 48 -18.60 1.63 3.18
N PRO A 49 -19.33 2.74 3.47
CA PRO A 49 -19.01 4.15 3.22
C PRO A 49 -18.35 4.89 4.41
N LEU A 50 -17.92 4.19 5.45
CA LEU A 50 -17.43 4.82 6.67
C LEU A 50 -16.04 5.45 6.46
N PRO A 51 -15.80 6.69 6.93
CA PRO A 51 -14.47 7.26 6.96
C PRO A 51 -13.58 6.51 7.96
N LEU A 52 -12.30 6.36 7.64
CA LEU A 52 -11.31 5.68 8.50
C LEU A 52 -10.34 6.70 9.10
N PRO A 53 -9.94 6.59 10.38
CA PRO A 53 -8.88 7.42 10.93
C PRO A 53 -7.56 7.22 10.16
N LEU A 54 -6.89 8.32 9.84
CA LEU A 54 -5.69 8.33 9.01
C LEU A 54 -4.50 7.69 9.73
N ASP A 55 -4.36 7.89 11.04
CA ASP A 55 -3.33 7.21 11.85
C ASP A 55 -3.50 5.70 11.83
N TRP A 56 -4.75 5.22 11.89
CA TRP A 56 -5.04 3.80 11.80
C TRP A 56 -4.72 3.27 10.40
N ALA A 57 -5.15 3.98 9.35
CA ALA A 57 -4.85 3.61 7.97
C ALA A 57 -3.33 3.62 7.69
N ALA A 58 -2.60 4.57 8.26
CA ALA A 58 -1.14 4.66 8.17
C ALA A 58 -0.48 3.41 8.77
N ALA A 59 -0.89 3.00 9.98
CA ALA A 59 -0.41 1.78 10.61
C ALA A 59 -0.71 0.52 9.78
N GLN A 60 -1.91 0.42 9.19
CA GLN A 60 -2.25 -0.73 8.32
C GLN A 60 -1.46 -0.77 7.02
N LEU A 61 -1.07 0.39 6.49
CA LEU A 61 -0.26 0.51 5.27
C LEU A 61 1.26 0.49 5.56
N GLY A 62 1.65 0.43 6.82
CA GLY A 62 3.05 0.41 7.25
C GLY A 62 3.76 1.75 7.03
N PHE A 63 3.09 2.86 7.31
CA PHE A 63 3.69 4.19 7.42
C PHE A 63 3.93 4.52 8.89
N ASP A 64 5.01 5.25 9.17
CA ASP A 64 5.36 5.67 10.53
C ASP A 64 4.52 6.86 11.02
N GLY A 65 3.83 7.57 10.09
CA GLY A 65 2.97 8.69 10.45
C GLY A 65 1.87 8.99 9.44
N ALA A 66 0.79 9.59 9.94
CA ALA A 66 -0.36 10.00 9.12
C ALA A 66 -0.01 11.00 8.02
N ALA A 67 0.97 11.88 8.22
CA ALA A 67 1.37 12.86 7.21
C ALA A 67 1.98 12.20 5.96
N GLU A 68 2.87 11.22 6.15
CA GLU A 68 3.46 10.45 5.05
C GLU A 68 2.39 9.60 4.35
N ALA A 69 1.52 8.94 5.12
CA ALA A 69 0.42 8.17 4.59
C ALA A 69 -0.53 9.05 3.76
N ALA A 70 -0.90 10.24 4.23
CA ALA A 70 -1.77 11.17 3.49
C ALA A 70 -1.13 11.63 2.18
N ALA A 71 0.17 11.92 2.18
CA ALA A 71 0.89 12.29 0.95
C ALA A 71 0.83 11.16 -0.08
N TRP A 72 1.10 9.93 0.35
CA TRP A 72 1.07 8.75 -0.52
C TRP A 72 -0.36 8.41 -1.00
N LEU A 73 -1.36 8.49 -0.11
CA LEU A 73 -2.76 8.28 -0.44
C LEU A 73 -3.23 9.28 -1.53
N ARG A 74 -2.85 10.56 -1.39
CA ARG A 74 -3.13 11.58 -2.41
C ARG A 74 -2.41 11.33 -3.72
N SER A 75 -1.14 10.93 -3.69
CA SER A 75 -0.42 10.62 -4.92
C SER A 75 -1.04 9.44 -5.67
N ARG A 76 -1.78 8.56 -4.97
CA ARG A 76 -2.58 7.51 -5.58
C ARG A 76 -3.93 7.97 -6.10
N GLY A 77 -4.45 9.11 -5.64
CA GLY A 77 -5.78 9.65 -5.97
C GLY A 77 -6.85 9.39 -4.91
N ALA A 78 -6.48 8.95 -3.71
CA ALA A 78 -7.41 8.71 -2.62
C ALA A 78 -7.86 10.02 -1.97
N ALA A 79 -9.11 10.05 -1.53
CA ALA A 79 -9.69 11.21 -0.87
C ALA A 79 -9.37 11.18 0.62
N VAL A 80 -8.70 12.22 1.11
CA VAL A 80 -8.25 12.37 2.50
C VAL A 80 -8.73 13.73 3.03
N ASP A 81 -9.41 13.72 4.17
CA ASP A 81 -9.75 14.90 4.95
C ASP A 81 -8.68 15.10 6.04
N GLU A 82 -7.76 16.03 5.82
CA GLU A 82 -6.71 16.36 6.80
C GLU A 82 -7.22 17.10 8.04
N GLY A 83 -8.27 17.92 7.89
CA GLY A 83 -8.84 18.64 9.02
C GLY A 83 -9.45 17.70 10.06
N ARG A 84 -9.92 16.53 9.60
CA ARG A 84 -10.45 15.46 10.46
C ARG A 84 -9.50 14.29 10.67
N GLY A 85 -8.38 14.25 9.94
CA GLY A 85 -7.46 13.12 9.92
C GLY A 85 -8.14 11.83 9.46
N GLN A 86 -8.85 11.86 8.32
CA GLN A 86 -9.67 10.74 7.83
C GLN A 86 -9.39 10.37 6.37
N LEU A 87 -9.36 9.07 6.08
CA LEU A 87 -9.47 8.51 4.74
C LEU A 87 -10.95 8.33 4.37
N LEU A 88 -11.38 8.99 3.31
CA LEU A 88 -12.75 8.92 2.81
C LEU A 88 -12.88 7.71 1.89
N THR A 89 -13.27 6.58 2.47
CA THR A 89 -13.26 5.26 1.81
C THR A 89 -14.15 5.19 0.59
N ARG A 90 -15.30 5.90 0.59
CA ARG A 90 -16.25 5.92 -0.52
C ARG A 90 -15.66 6.52 -1.79
N GLU A 91 -15.02 7.68 -1.66
CA GLU A 91 -14.38 8.36 -2.79
C GLU A 91 -13.06 7.68 -3.19
N SER A 92 -12.45 6.92 -2.28
CA SER A 92 -11.20 6.21 -2.51
C SER A 92 -11.36 4.80 -3.13
N ARG A 93 -12.59 4.34 -3.46
CA ARG A 93 -12.84 2.97 -3.94
C ARG A 93 -12.21 2.62 -5.30
N LEU A 94 -12.03 3.62 -6.16
CA LEU A 94 -11.55 3.43 -7.55
C LEU A 94 -10.05 3.66 -7.69
N VAL A 95 -9.37 3.88 -6.57
CA VAL A 95 -8.01 4.39 -6.53
C VAL A 95 -7.04 3.21 -6.37
N GLY A 96 -6.13 3.04 -7.33
CA GLY A 96 -5.23 1.89 -7.40
C GLY A 96 -4.16 2.03 -8.47
#